data_AF-A0AAP2E3W4-F1
#
_entry.id   AF-A0AAP2E3W4-F1
#
_cell.length_a   1.000
_cell.length_b   1.000
_cell.length_c   1.000
_cell.angle_alpha   90.00
_cell.angle_beta   90.00
_cell.angle_gamma   90.00
#
_symmetry.space_group_name_H-M   'P 1'
#
loop_
_entity.id
_entity.type
_entity.pdbx_description
1 polymer ?
#
loop_
_entity_poly.entity_id
_entity_poly.type
_entity_poly.pdbx_seq_one_letter_code
_entity_poly.pdbx_strand_id
1 'polypeptide(L)'
;MKKIGLITLVLTLAIEAKTQNLIGEWYAIDDENLAELVIHEDSIKARILVPGGDSKGSERTGIKHFGIYEVHDKRILIVPDDTSVDAVRYRAMTFFNIRDGISVELAVNGITMVSKEVDKLIDLNASDTTRLFGNVFYHKDYLQLLNKKQNMETMTLPEFKEFLAAYVNKREMYSYRERYMPATFQQTLINSILIEMAFNPINKKDWFNRFLEKYLMDKEVEALWRKM
;
A
#
# COMPACT_ATOMS: atom_id res chain seq x y z
N MET A 1 -16.06 -29.89 46.66
CA MET A 1 -15.34 -28.59 46.65
C MET A 1 -13.88 -28.83 46.30
N LYS A 2 -13.43 -28.36 45.14
CA LYS A 2 -12.08 -27.85 44.86
C LYS A 2 -12.11 -27.23 43.45
N LYS A 3 -12.09 -25.89 43.42
CA LYS A 3 -11.87 -25.09 42.23
C LYS A 3 -10.40 -25.25 41.84
N ILE A 4 -10.15 -25.75 40.64
CA ILE A 4 -8.91 -25.54 39.89
C ILE A 4 -9.43 -25.27 38.48
N GLY A 5 -9.62 -24.03 38.04
CA GLY A 5 -8.63 -22.97 38.08
C GLY A 5 -8.08 -22.85 36.66
N LEU A 6 -8.90 -22.27 35.79
CA LEU A 6 -8.47 -21.36 34.72
C LEU A 6 -7.16 -21.75 33.99
N ILE A 7 -7.21 -22.76 33.13
CA ILE A 7 -6.32 -22.79 31.94
C ILE A 7 -7.04 -22.06 30.81
N THR A 8 -7.54 -20.87 31.10
CA THR A 8 -7.51 -19.81 30.10
C THR A 8 -6.09 -19.29 30.19
N LEU A 9 -5.16 -20.06 29.62
CA LEU A 9 -3.95 -19.49 29.04
C LEU A 9 -4.48 -18.64 27.89
N VAL A 10 -5.07 -17.49 28.25
CA VAL A 10 -4.98 -16.29 27.46
C VAL A 10 -3.48 -16.19 27.31
N LEU A 11 -2.97 -16.70 26.18
CA LEU A 11 -1.85 -16.08 25.53
C LEU A 11 -2.30 -14.63 25.32
N THR A 12 -2.23 -13.84 26.40
CA THR A 12 -1.52 -12.59 26.39
C THR A 12 -0.11 -12.98 25.94
N LEU A 13 0.01 -13.30 24.65
CA LEU A 13 0.92 -12.54 23.82
C LEU A 13 0.65 -11.12 24.26
N ALA A 14 1.47 -10.67 25.20
CA ALA A 14 2.01 -9.35 25.10
C ALA A 14 2.45 -9.23 23.63
N ILE A 15 1.50 -8.82 22.80
CA ILE A 15 1.80 -7.91 21.73
C ILE A 15 2.30 -6.71 22.54
N GLU A 16 3.57 -6.77 22.94
CA GLU A 16 4.35 -5.56 22.96
C GLU A 16 3.99 -4.94 21.63
N ALA A 17 3.24 -3.85 21.71
CA ALA A 17 3.11 -2.94 20.59
C ALA A 17 4.55 -2.50 20.34
N LYS A 18 5.30 -3.32 19.58
CA LYS A 18 6.48 -2.89 18.88
C LYS A 18 5.93 -1.78 18.02
N THR A 19 6.10 -0.54 18.48
CA THR A 19 5.90 0.65 17.70
C THR A 19 6.53 0.35 16.35
N GLN A 20 5.70 0.28 15.32
CA GLN A 20 6.14 -0.25 14.04
C GLN A 20 7.37 0.53 13.57
N ASN A 21 8.43 -0.23 13.30
CA ASN A 21 9.62 0.31 12.68
C ASN A 21 9.36 0.33 11.16
N LEU A 22 9.48 1.51 10.54
CA LEU A 22 9.41 1.65 9.09
C LEU A 22 10.60 0.93 8.41
N ILE A 23 11.67 0.66 9.16
CA ILE A 23 12.83 -0.13 8.71
C ILE A 23 12.39 -1.56 8.41
N GLY A 24 12.67 -2.01 7.19
CA GLY A 24 12.33 -3.35 6.71
C GLY A 24 12.17 -3.44 5.20
N GLU A 25 11.78 -4.63 4.73
CA GLU A 25 11.42 -4.90 3.34
C GLU A 25 9.90 -4.76 3.17
N TRP A 26 9.51 -3.86 2.27
CA TRP A 26 8.12 -3.51 1.98
C TRP A 26 7.83 -3.72 0.50
N TYR A 27 6.61 -4.15 0.17
CA TYR A 27 6.28 -4.53 -1.20
C TYR A 27 4.94 -3.94 -1.64
N ALA A 28 4.94 -3.18 -2.73
CA ALA A 28 3.74 -2.75 -3.42
C ALA A 28 3.38 -3.73 -4.54
N ILE A 29 2.08 -3.92 -4.74
CA ILE A 29 1.53 -4.84 -5.76
C ILE A 29 1.11 -4.02 -6.98
N ASP A 30 1.88 -4.14 -8.05
CA ASP A 30 1.62 -3.48 -9.33
C ASP A 30 0.77 -4.38 -10.24
N ASP A 31 0.50 -3.95 -11.47
CA ASP A 31 -0.33 -4.69 -12.43
C ASP A 31 0.33 -5.97 -12.93
N GLU A 32 1.65 -5.92 -13.14
CA GLU A 32 2.45 -7.03 -13.66
C GLU A 32 3.63 -7.42 -12.76
N ASN A 33 3.92 -6.62 -11.73
CA ASN A 33 5.16 -6.71 -10.95
C ASN A 33 4.93 -6.47 -9.46
N LEU A 34 5.91 -6.83 -8.65
CA LEU A 34 6.03 -6.33 -7.28
C LEU A 34 7.07 -5.23 -7.25
N ALA A 35 6.78 -4.09 -6.64
CA ALA A 35 7.80 -3.10 -6.33
C ALA A 35 8.27 -3.31 -4.90
N GLU A 36 9.55 -3.61 -4.70
CA GLU A 36 10.16 -3.69 -3.39
C GLU A 36 10.73 -2.32 -2.99
N LEU A 37 10.48 -1.94 -1.75
CA LEU A 37 11.01 -0.79 -1.04
C LEU A 37 11.69 -1.29 0.23
N VAL A 38 13.01 -1.15 0.31
CA VAL A 38 13.80 -1.50 1.50
C VAL A 38 14.18 -0.20 2.21
N ILE A 39 13.80 -0.08 3.47
CA ILE A 39 14.13 1.06 4.32
C ILE A 39 15.08 0.55 5.39
N HIS A 40 16.30 1.10 5.42
CA HIS A 40 17.31 0.84 6.43
C HIS A 40 17.33 2.00 7.45
N GLU A 41 18.25 1.95 8.42
CA GLU A 41 18.41 3.01 9.42
C GLU A 41 18.90 4.35 8.84
N ASP A 42 19.55 4.33 7.68
CA ASP A 42 20.19 5.50 7.07
C ASP A 42 19.90 5.66 5.57
N SER A 43 19.19 4.71 4.95
CA SER A 43 19.05 4.64 3.51
C SER A 43 17.76 3.98 3.05
N ILE A 44 17.35 4.32 1.82
CA ILE A 44 16.18 3.76 1.15
C ILE A 44 16.62 3.18 -0.19
N LYS A 45 16.16 1.97 -0.50
CA LYS A 45 16.35 1.33 -1.79
C LYS A 45 15.00 0.92 -2.36
N ALA A 46 14.85 1.04 -3.67
CA ALA A 46 13.65 0.57 -4.37
C ALA A 46 14.03 -0.21 -5.62
N ARG A 47 13.32 -1.32 -5.91
CA ARG A 47 13.50 -2.13 -7.12
C ARG A 47 12.17 -2.74 -7.58
N ILE A 48 12.05 -2.95 -8.89
CA ILE A 48 10.92 -3.67 -9.48
C ILE A 48 11.30 -5.15 -9.60
N LEU A 49 10.43 -6.02 -9.12
CA LEU A 49 10.55 -7.48 -9.15
C LEU A 49 9.56 -8.04 -10.18
N VAL A 50 10.08 -8.72 -11.20
CA VAL A 50 9.27 -9.36 -12.24
C VAL A 50 8.99 -10.81 -11.83
N PRO A 51 7.72 -11.28 -11.89
CA PRO A 51 7.41 -12.68 -11.59
C PRO A 51 8.13 -13.64 -12.56
N GLY A 52 8.96 -14.54 -12.02
CA GLY A 52 9.61 -15.62 -12.79
C GLY A 52 10.85 -15.23 -13.61
N GLY A 53 11.40 -14.04 -13.42
CA GLY A 53 12.68 -13.61 -14.02
C GLY A 53 13.64 -13.04 -12.98
N ASP A 54 14.94 -13.01 -13.30
CA ASP A 54 15.92 -12.27 -12.52
C ASP A 54 15.48 -10.80 -12.38
N SER A 55 15.68 -10.23 -11.20
CA SER A 55 15.32 -8.85 -10.87
C SER A 55 15.86 -7.87 -11.93
N LYS A 56 14.98 -7.33 -12.77
CA LYS A 56 15.31 -6.23 -13.69
C LYS A 56 14.89 -4.92 -13.06
N GLY A 57 15.77 -4.39 -12.23
CA GLY A 57 15.69 -3.02 -11.76
C GLY A 57 17.10 -2.49 -11.62
N SER A 58 17.37 -1.31 -12.18
CA SER A 58 18.53 -0.54 -11.76
C SER A 58 18.39 -0.31 -10.27
N GLU A 59 19.34 -0.81 -9.47
CA GLU A 59 19.49 -0.36 -8.10
C GLU A 59 19.63 1.16 -8.18
N ARG A 60 18.56 1.91 -7.85
CA ARG A 60 18.72 3.33 -7.60
C ARG A 60 19.62 3.38 -6.37
N THR A 61 20.86 3.82 -6.57
CA THR A 61 21.86 4.07 -5.53
C THR A 61 21.15 4.52 -4.27
N GLY A 62 21.31 3.76 -3.18
CA GLY A 62 20.52 3.94 -1.96
C GLY A 62 20.46 5.42 -1.58
N ILE A 63 19.25 5.97 -1.53
CA ILE A 63 19.05 7.37 -1.16
C ILE A 63 19.30 7.44 0.34
N LYS A 64 20.37 8.10 0.76
CA LYS A 64 20.57 8.37 2.18
C LYS A 64 19.42 9.25 2.68
N HIS A 65 18.80 8.87 3.77
CA HIS A 65 17.81 9.72 4.42
C HIS A 65 18.44 10.41 5.63
N PHE A 66 17.92 11.59 5.97
CA PHE A 66 18.36 12.35 7.15
C PHE A 66 17.87 11.70 8.45
N GLY A 67 16.66 11.14 8.44
CA GLY A 67 16.08 10.52 9.62
C GLY A 67 14.64 10.06 9.42
N ILE A 68 14.18 9.25 10.36
CA ILE A 68 12.79 8.78 10.48
C ILE A 68 12.20 9.39 11.76
N TYR A 69 11.05 10.03 11.63
CA TYR A 69 10.39 10.75 12.72
C TYR A 69 8.97 10.20 12.93
N GLU A 70 8.60 10.01 14.19
CA GLU A 70 7.24 9.63 14.58
C GLU A 70 6.42 10.88 14.89
N VAL A 71 5.29 11.05 14.19
CA VAL A 71 4.39 12.19 14.35
C VAL A 71 2.96 11.68 14.37
N HIS A 72 2.37 11.60 15.56
CA HIS A 72 1.04 11.01 15.76
C HIS A 72 0.93 9.59 15.15
N ASP A 73 -0.02 9.38 14.23
CA ASP A 73 -0.23 8.13 13.49
C ASP A 73 0.65 7.99 12.24
N LYS A 74 1.58 8.92 12.03
CA LYS A 74 2.44 9.02 10.86
C LYS A 74 3.88 8.64 11.18
N ARG A 75 4.58 8.20 10.14
CA ARG A 75 6.05 8.12 10.10
C ARG A 75 6.54 9.01 8.97
N ILE A 76 7.44 9.92 9.27
CA ILE A 76 8.01 10.85 8.29
C ILE A 76 9.45 10.47 8.04
N LEU A 77 9.74 10.15 6.80
CA LEU A 77 11.08 9.84 6.32
C LEU A 77 11.62 11.07 5.59
N ILE A 78 12.66 11.68 6.13
CA ILE A 78 13.23 12.93 5.61
C ILE A 78 14.37 12.58 4.66
N VAL A 79 14.24 12.97 3.40
CA VAL A 79 15.24 12.71 2.36
C VAL A 79 15.83 14.01 1.82
N PRO A 80 17.13 14.06 1.50
CA PRO A 80 17.72 15.17 0.77
C PRO A 80 17.02 15.40 -0.57
N ASP A 81 16.90 16.66 -0.97
CA ASP A 81 16.40 17.09 -2.26
C ASP A 81 17.56 17.44 -3.19
N ASP A 82 17.95 16.50 -4.05
CA ASP A 82 19.08 16.63 -4.96
C ASP A 82 18.84 17.60 -6.14
N THR A 83 17.66 18.24 -6.19
CA THR A 83 17.32 19.22 -7.25
C THR A 83 17.83 20.64 -6.96
N SER A 84 18.39 20.90 -5.78
CA SER A 84 18.84 22.23 -5.34
C SER A 84 20.36 22.38 -5.45
N VAL A 85 20.81 23.29 -6.32
CA VAL A 85 22.24 23.52 -6.63
C VAL A 85 22.96 24.31 -5.52
N ASP A 86 22.23 25.11 -4.74
CA ASP A 86 22.85 26.15 -3.89
C ASP A 86 22.86 25.83 -2.39
N ALA A 87 22.08 24.83 -1.94
CA ALA A 87 22.01 24.42 -0.54
C ALA A 87 21.30 23.07 -0.41
N VAL A 88 21.73 22.26 0.57
CA VAL A 88 21.00 21.05 0.97
C VAL A 88 19.60 21.47 1.42
N ARG A 89 18.60 20.85 0.84
CA ARG A 89 17.22 20.94 1.27
C ARG A 89 16.67 19.54 1.48
N TYR A 90 15.53 19.46 2.13
CA TYR A 90 14.89 18.22 2.52
C TYR A 90 13.46 18.16 2.03
N ARG A 91 12.99 16.93 1.77
CA ARG A 91 11.59 16.59 1.53
C ARG A 91 11.15 15.53 2.52
N ALA A 92 9.86 15.50 2.81
CA ALA A 92 9.22 14.50 3.65
C ALA A 92 8.49 13.47 2.80
N MET A 93 8.74 12.18 3.08
CA MET A 93 7.91 11.07 2.65
C MET A 93 7.08 10.61 3.86
N THR A 94 5.76 10.66 3.75
CA THR A 94 4.86 10.43 4.88
C THR A 94 4.17 9.08 4.75
N PHE A 95 4.37 8.22 5.74
CA PHE A 95 3.79 6.89 5.81
C PHE A 95 2.71 6.84 6.87
N PHE A 96 1.57 6.23 6.53
CA PHE A 96 0.46 5.95 7.43
C PHE A 96 0.37 4.45 7.68
N ASN A 97 0.24 4.05 8.94
CA ASN A 97 -0.03 2.65 9.24
C ASN A 97 -1.49 2.33 8.88
N ILE A 98 -1.69 1.41 7.93
CA ILE A 98 -3.03 0.87 7.64
C ILE A 98 -3.32 -0.29 8.59
N ARG A 99 -2.35 -1.19 8.75
CA ARG A 99 -2.46 -2.37 9.61
C ARG A 99 -1.13 -2.70 10.26
N ASP A 100 -1.17 -2.85 11.58
CA ASP A 100 0.05 -3.01 12.35
C ASP A 100 0.86 -4.25 11.98
N GLY A 101 2.14 -4.02 11.62
CA GLY A 101 3.12 -5.02 11.22
C GLY A 101 2.86 -5.65 9.85
N ILE A 102 1.89 -5.11 9.10
CA ILE A 102 1.36 -5.76 7.89
C ILE A 102 1.38 -4.83 6.69
N SER A 103 0.89 -3.59 6.82
CA SER A 103 0.83 -2.68 5.69
C SER A 103 0.90 -1.21 6.08
N VAL A 104 1.62 -0.46 5.26
CA VAL A 104 1.78 0.99 5.35
C VAL A 104 1.36 1.63 4.03
N GLU A 105 0.74 2.80 4.11
CA GLU A 105 0.45 3.64 2.96
C GLU A 105 1.49 4.75 2.90
N LEU A 106 2.26 4.81 1.81
CA LEU A 106 3.03 6.02 1.50
C LEU A 106 2.05 7.02 0.90
N ALA A 107 1.73 8.06 1.66
CA ALA A 107 0.87 9.12 1.18
C ALA A 107 1.50 9.82 -0.02
N VAL A 108 0.68 10.14 -1.01
CA VAL A 108 1.10 11.08 -2.06
C VAL A 108 0.90 12.53 -1.62
N ASN A 109 0.51 12.74 -0.36
CA ASN A 109 0.92 13.91 0.41
C ASN A 109 2.46 13.92 0.50
N GLY A 110 3.12 14.24 -0.61
CA GLY A 110 4.28 15.07 -0.48
C GLY A 110 3.76 16.33 0.18
N ILE A 111 4.26 16.64 1.36
CA ILE A 111 4.60 18.04 1.58
C ILE A 111 5.52 18.38 0.40
N THR A 112 4.94 18.91 -0.68
CA THR A 112 5.67 19.32 -1.89
C THR A 112 6.65 20.44 -1.56
N MET A 113 6.44 21.05 -0.39
CA MET A 113 7.34 21.98 0.23
C MET A 113 8.66 21.31 0.58
N VAL A 114 9.68 21.81 -0.09
CA VAL A 114 11.08 21.57 0.20
C VAL A 114 11.52 22.58 1.24
N SER A 115 12.24 22.14 2.29
CA SER A 115 12.72 23.03 3.36
C SER A 115 14.20 22.81 3.64
N LYS A 116 14.91 23.87 4.05
CA LYS A 116 16.27 23.74 4.64
C LYS A 116 16.22 23.26 6.09
N GLU A 117 15.08 23.43 6.74
CA GLU A 117 14.84 23.11 8.14
C GLU A 117 13.97 21.86 8.24
N VAL A 118 14.49 20.83 8.91
CA VAL A 118 13.80 19.54 9.09
C VAL A 118 12.60 19.68 10.03
N ASP A 119 12.76 20.42 11.14
CA ASP A 119 11.69 20.65 12.12
C ASP A 119 10.45 21.27 11.47
N LYS A 120 10.64 22.18 10.50
CA LYS A 120 9.54 22.77 9.73
C LYS A 120 8.74 21.72 8.96
N LEU A 121 9.39 20.71 8.39
CA LEU A 121 8.71 19.61 7.68
C LEU A 121 7.96 18.70 8.65
N ILE A 122 8.51 18.48 9.84
CA ILE A 122 7.89 17.70 10.91
C ILE A 122 6.62 18.41 11.41
N ASP A 123 6.71 19.70 11.73
CA ASP A 123 5.59 20.51 12.21
C ASP A 123 4.45 20.59 11.20
N LEU A 124 4.79 20.80 9.92
CA LEU A 124 3.78 20.83 8.86
C LEU A 124 3.05 19.48 8.76
N ASN A 125 3.78 18.36 8.82
CA ASN A 125 3.17 17.03 8.79
C ASN A 125 2.33 16.74 10.05
N ALA A 126 2.71 17.28 11.21
CA ALA A 126 1.92 17.16 12.44
C ALA A 126 0.57 17.87 12.30
N SER A 127 0.56 19.02 11.61
CA SER A 127 -0.65 19.81 11.36
C SER A 127 -1.49 19.34 10.16
N ASP A 128 -0.93 18.53 9.25
CA ASP A 128 -1.63 18.05 8.06
C ASP A 128 -2.68 17.00 8.43
N THR A 129 -3.97 17.33 8.34
CA THR A 129 -5.05 16.35 8.58
C THR A 129 -5.57 15.73 7.28
N THR A 130 -5.01 16.07 6.12
CA THR A 130 -5.47 15.55 4.84
C THR A 130 -5.02 14.10 4.67
N ARG A 131 -5.96 13.21 4.33
CA ARG A 131 -5.68 11.81 3.99
C ARG A 131 -5.70 11.62 2.47
N LEU A 132 -4.67 12.08 1.75
CA LEU A 132 -4.56 11.67 0.34
C LEU A 132 -4.07 10.22 0.29
N PHE A 133 -4.44 9.56 -0.81
CA PHE A 133 -4.01 8.20 -1.06
C PHE A 133 -2.56 8.15 -1.49
N GLY A 134 -1.95 6.99 -1.33
CA GLY A 134 -0.81 6.66 -2.16
C GLY A 134 -0.54 5.18 -2.21
N ASN A 135 0.73 4.84 -2.39
CA ASN A 135 1.09 3.46 -2.63
C ASN A 135 1.02 2.67 -1.33
N VAL A 136 0.23 1.59 -1.34
CA VAL A 136 0.17 0.66 -0.21
C VAL A 136 1.29 -0.36 -0.36
N PHE A 137 2.09 -0.48 0.69
CA PHE A 137 3.14 -1.47 0.80
C PHE A 137 2.80 -2.49 1.88
N TYR A 138 3.18 -3.72 1.64
CA TYR A 138 2.94 -4.86 2.52
C TYR A 138 4.25 -5.47 2.99
N HIS A 139 4.28 -5.96 4.23
CA HIS A 139 5.39 -6.76 4.71
C HIS A 139 5.48 -8.10 3.95
N LYS A 140 6.70 -8.62 3.80
CA LYS A 140 6.98 -9.88 3.08
C LYS A 140 6.10 -11.05 3.50
N ASP A 141 5.90 -11.21 4.81
CA ASP A 141 5.11 -12.30 5.37
C ASP A 141 3.65 -12.23 4.93
N TYR A 142 3.12 -11.02 4.74
CA TYR A 142 1.77 -10.83 4.25
C TYR A 142 1.66 -11.22 2.76
N LEU A 143 2.67 -10.95 1.94
CA LEU A 143 2.68 -11.43 0.56
C LEU A 143 2.63 -12.96 0.47
N GLN A 144 3.31 -13.68 1.37
CA GLN A 144 3.23 -15.13 1.42
C GLN A 144 1.82 -15.63 1.78
N LEU A 145 1.08 -14.88 2.60
CA LEU A 145 -0.32 -15.16 2.90
C LEU A 145 -1.22 -14.87 1.69
N LEU A 146 -0.98 -13.77 0.97
CA LEU A 146 -1.69 -13.44 -0.26
C LEU A 146 -1.49 -14.52 -1.34
N ASN A 147 -0.29 -15.09 -1.45
CA ASN A 147 -0.04 -16.20 -2.38
C ASN A 147 -0.84 -17.48 -2.10
N LYS A 148 -1.39 -17.63 -0.89
CA LYS A 148 -2.27 -18.75 -0.51
C LYS A 148 -3.76 -18.46 -0.74
N LYS A 149 -4.10 -17.24 -1.17
CA LYS A 149 -5.47 -16.83 -1.49
C LYS A 149 -5.92 -17.43 -2.83
N GLN A 150 -7.21 -17.29 -3.12
CA GLN A 150 -7.79 -17.82 -4.35
C GLN A 150 -7.15 -17.19 -5.59
N ASN A 151 -6.99 -17.99 -6.63
CA ASN A 151 -6.51 -17.49 -7.91
C ASN A 151 -7.65 -16.71 -8.60
N MET A 152 -7.36 -15.50 -9.11
CA MET A 152 -8.36 -14.72 -9.84
C MET A 152 -8.87 -15.43 -11.10
N GLU A 153 -8.06 -16.32 -11.70
CA GLU A 153 -8.48 -17.14 -12.84
C GLU A 153 -9.63 -18.10 -12.50
N THR A 154 -9.84 -18.42 -11.22
CA THR A 154 -10.95 -19.27 -10.78
C THR A 154 -12.19 -18.49 -10.37
N MET A 155 -12.18 -17.16 -10.50
CA MET A 155 -13.32 -16.32 -10.12
C MET A 155 -14.55 -16.68 -10.97
N THR A 156 -15.68 -16.78 -10.30
CA THR A 156 -16.99 -17.09 -10.88
C THR A 156 -17.71 -15.82 -11.33
N LEU A 157 -18.80 -15.95 -12.10
CA LEU A 157 -19.62 -14.81 -12.49
C LEU A 157 -20.23 -14.06 -11.28
N PRO A 158 -20.81 -14.74 -10.26
CA PRO A 158 -21.29 -14.04 -9.06
C PRO A 158 -20.19 -13.24 -8.34
N GLU A 159 -19.01 -13.84 -8.16
CA GLU A 159 -17.87 -13.14 -7.54
C GLU A 159 -17.41 -11.95 -8.40
N PHE A 160 -17.39 -12.08 -9.72
CA PHE A 160 -17.04 -10.95 -10.59
C PHE A 160 -18.06 -9.81 -10.51
N LYS A 161 -19.34 -10.11 -10.34
CA LYS A 161 -20.38 -9.09 -10.08
C LYS A 161 -20.16 -8.40 -8.74
N GLU A 162 -19.84 -9.16 -7.70
CA GLU A 162 -19.49 -8.62 -6.38
C GLU A 162 -18.27 -7.69 -6.45
N PHE A 163 -17.24 -8.08 -7.20
CA PHE A 163 -16.06 -7.25 -7.46
C PHE A 163 -16.45 -5.91 -8.11
N LEU A 164 -17.23 -5.95 -9.19
CA LEU A 164 -17.65 -4.73 -9.91
C LEU A 164 -18.53 -3.83 -9.03
N ALA A 165 -19.45 -4.40 -8.26
CA ALA A 165 -20.30 -3.66 -7.34
C ALA A 165 -19.47 -2.98 -6.22
N ALA A 166 -18.49 -3.70 -5.66
CA ALA A 166 -17.57 -3.16 -4.66
C ALA A 166 -16.71 -2.04 -5.25
N TYR A 167 -16.25 -2.19 -6.49
CA TYR A 167 -15.47 -1.18 -7.20
C TYR A 167 -16.26 0.12 -7.39
N VAL A 168 -17.49 0.04 -7.94
CA VAL A 168 -18.35 1.21 -8.15
C VAL A 168 -18.63 1.93 -6.83
N ASN A 169 -19.01 1.20 -5.79
CA ASN A 169 -19.34 1.79 -4.49
C ASN A 169 -18.13 2.51 -3.86
N LYS A 170 -16.99 1.84 -3.77
CA LYS A 170 -15.78 2.43 -3.19
C LYS A 170 -15.25 3.58 -4.05
N ARG A 171 -15.38 3.50 -5.38
CA ARG A 171 -15.02 4.60 -6.28
C ARG A 171 -15.85 5.84 -5.98
N GLU A 172 -17.16 5.71 -5.83
CA GLU A 172 -18.04 6.84 -5.49
C GLU A 172 -17.65 7.47 -4.14
N MET A 173 -17.43 6.63 -3.12
CA MET A 173 -17.01 7.06 -1.78
C MET A 173 -15.69 7.83 -1.77
N TYR A 174 -14.80 7.51 -2.70
CA TYR A 174 -13.44 8.06 -2.78
C TYR A 174 -13.18 8.84 -4.07
N SER A 175 -14.23 9.33 -4.73
CA SER A 175 -14.16 10.01 -6.04
C SER A 175 -13.18 11.19 -6.09
N TYR A 176 -13.01 11.91 -4.97
CA TYR A 176 -12.02 12.98 -4.87
C TYR A 176 -10.58 12.49 -5.09
N ARG A 177 -10.24 11.25 -4.69
CA ARG A 177 -8.89 10.67 -4.81
C ARG A 177 -8.54 10.35 -6.26
N GLU A 178 -9.51 9.86 -7.03
CA GLU A 178 -9.35 9.58 -8.45
C GLU A 178 -8.94 10.84 -9.23
N ARG A 179 -9.46 12.02 -8.84
CA ARG A 179 -9.11 13.30 -9.47
C ARG A 179 -7.63 13.66 -9.34
N TYR A 180 -7.01 13.35 -8.20
CA TYR A 180 -5.62 13.72 -7.94
C TYR A 180 -4.63 12.66 -8.40
N MET A 181 -5.05 11.38 -8.39
CA MET A 181 -4.17 10.24 -8.64
C MET A 181 -4.89 9.07 -9.31
N PRO A 182 -5.33 9.22 -10.56
CA PRO A 182 -6.22 8.23 -11.18
C PRO A 182 -5.59 6.83 -11.23
N ALA A 183 -4.33 6.70 -11.67
CA ALA A 183 -3.67 5.40 -11.81
C ALA A 183 -3.44 4.71 -10.44
N THR A 184 -2.80 5.39 -9.48
CA THR A 184 -2.56 4.84 -8.13
C THR A 184 -3.86 4.54 -7.39
N PHE A 185 -4.89 5.38 -7.58
CA PHE A 185 -6.21 5.16 -7.02
C PHE A 185 -6.84 3.87 -7.54
N GLN A 186 -6.91 3.69 -8.86
CA GLN A 186 -7.49 2.50 -9.48
C GLN A 186 -6.76 1.24 -9.03
N GLN A 187 -5.43 1.26 -9.05
CA GLN A 187 -4.61 0.13 -8.64
C GLN A 187 -4.84 -0.25 -7.17
N THR A 188 -4.78 0.73 -6.27
CA THR A 188 -5.00 0.52 -4.83
C THR A 188 -6.41 0.00 -4.57
N LEU A 189 -7.39 0.55 -5.28
CA LEU A 189 -8.78 0.15 -5.17
C LEU A 189 -8.98 -1.32 -5.58
N ILE A 190 -8.49 -1.70 -6.77
CA ILE A 190 -8.55 -3.07 -7.28
C ILE A 190 -7.89 -4.04 -6.29
N ASN A 191 -6.66 -3.74 -5.86
CA ASN A 191 -5.92 -4.59 -4.93
C ASN A 191 -6.66 -4.75 -3.61
N SER A 192 -7.23 -3.66 -3.07
CA SER A 192 -7.98 -3.70 -1.81
C SER A 192 -9.22 -4.60 -1.90
N ILE A 193 -9.98 -4.50 -2.99
CA ILE A 193 -11.20 -5.30 -3.20
C ILE A 193 -10.85 -6.77 -3.36
N LEU A 194 -9.84 -7.10 -4.17
CA LEU A 194 -9.39 -8.49 -4.35
C LEU A 194 -8.94 -9.11 -3.03
N ILE A 195 -8.19 -8.37 -2.21
CA ILE A 195 -7.75 -8.83 -0.88
C ILE A 195 -8.95 -9.07 0.04
N GLU A 196 -9.91 -8.14 0.08
CA GLU A 196 -11.15 -8.24 0.87
C GLU A 196 -11.98 -9.46 0.46
N MET A 197 -12.02 -9.77 -0.84
CA MET A 197 -12.68 -10.93 -1.42
C MET A 197 -11.84 -12.22 -1.33
N ALA A 198 -10.69 -12.20 -0.64
CA ALA A 198 -9.80 -13.35 -0.48
C ALA A 198 -9.23 -13.93 -1.79
N PHE A 199 -9.05 -13.09 -2.81
CA PHE A 199 -8.28 -13.36 -4.02
C PHE A 199 -6.82 -12.89 -3.88
N ASN A 200 -5.92 -13.50 -4.66
CA ASN A 200 -4.51 -13.12 -4.72
C ASN A 200 -4.29 -12.02 -5.77
N PRO A 201 -4.01 -10.75 -5.39
CA PRO A 201 -3.79 -9.67 -6.36
C PRO A 201 -2.39 -9.67 -7.01
N ILE A 202 -1.45 -10.49 -6.54
CA ILE A 202 -0.02 -10.44 -6.96
C ILE A 202 0.17 -10.76 -8.44
N ASN A 203 -0.71 -11.58 -9.02
CA ASN A 203 -0.59 -12.06 -10.40
C ASN A 203 -1.79 -11.64 -11.26
N LYS A 204 -2.24 -10.38 -11.13
CA LYS A 204 -3.48 -9.93 -11.77
C LYS A 204 -3.41 -9.79 -13.29
N LYS A 205 -2.28 -9.39 -13.89
CA LYS A 205 -2.13 -9.32 -15.36
C LYS A 205 -3.37 -8.65 -16.02
N ASP A 206 -3.71 -9.05 -17.24
CA ASP A 206 -4.90 -8.67 -17.99
C ASP A 206 -6.21 -9.37 -17.53
N TRP A 207 -6.25 -9.93 -16.30
CA TRP A 207 -7.41 -10.64 -15.74
C TRP A 207 -8.71 -9.86 -15.89
N PHE A 208 -8.68 -8.56 -15.57
CA PHE A 208 -9.87 -7.72 -15.60
C PHE A 208 -10.48 -7.67 -17.01
N ASN A 209 -9.64 -7.49 -18.04
CA ASN A 209 -10.10 -7.46 -19.43
C ASN A 209 -10.65 -8.82 -19.88
N ARG A 210 -9.98 -9.93 -19.55
CA ARG A 210 -10.49 -11.28 -19.87
C ARG A 210 -11.85 -11.55 -19.24
N PHE A 211 -12.04 -11.13 -17.99
CA PHE A 211 -13.29 -11.33 -17.27
C PHE A 211 -14.40 -10.43 -17.81
N LEU A 212 -14.09 -9.19 -18.18
CA LEU A 212 -15.03 -8.36 -18.94
C LEU A 212 -15.41 -9.04 -20.26
N GLU A 213 -14.46 -9.45 -21.10
CA GLU A 213 -14.77 -10.12 -22.38
C GLU A 213 -15.64 -11.37 -22.19
N LYS A 214 -15.37 -12.17 -21.15
CA LYS A 214 -16.11 -13.38 -20.82
C LYS A 214 -17.54 -13.11 -20.34
N TYR A 215 -17.75 -12.02 -19.58
CA TYR A 215 -18.98 -11.78 -18.84
C TYR A 215 -19.76 -10.53 -19.25
N LEU A 216 -19.28 -9.71 -20.19
CA LEU A 216 -19.91 -8.45 -20.59
C LEU A 216 -21.34 -8.61 -21.11
N MET A 217 -21.68 -9.77 -21.68
CA MET A 217 -23.03 -10.07 -22.15
C MET A 217 -24.04 -10.33 -21.00
N ASP A 218 -23.58 -10.50 -19.76
CA ASP A 218 -24.46 -10.52 -18.60
C ASP A 218 -24.97 -9.10 -18.32
N LYS A 219 -26.30 -8.94 -18.24
CA LYS A 219 -26.94 -7.63 -18.12
C LYS A 219 -26.53 -6.84 -16.88
N GLU A 220 -26.23 -7.54 -15.79
CA GLU A 220 -25.83 -6.90 -14.54
C GLU A 220 -24.38 -6.46 -14.60
N VAL A 221 -23.50 -7.28 -15.20
CA VAL A 221 -22.12 -6.91 -15.49
C VAL A 221 -22.07 -5.69 -16.40
N GLU A 222 -22.86 -5.67 -17.49
CA GLU A 222 -22.94 -4.51 -18.38
C GLU A 222 -23.42 -3.25 -17.65
N ALA A 223 -24.44 -3.38 -16.80
CA ALA A 223 -24.99 -2.27 -16.04
C ALA A 223 -23.99 -1.70 -15.01
N LEU A 224 -23.19 -2.56 -14.37
CA LEU A 224 -22.13 -2.15 -13.45
C LEU A 224 -20.95 -1.53 -14.20
N TRP A 225 -20.55 -2.12 -15.34
CA TRP A 225 -19.47 -1.61 -16.18
C TRP A 225 -19.75 -0.19 -16.68
N ARG A 226 -20.99 0.12 -17.07
CA ARG A 226 -21.41 1.47 -17.49
C ARG A 226 -21.30 2.54 -16.37
N LYS A 227 -21.14 2.14 -15.10
CA LYS A 227 -20.96 3.03 -13.95
C LYS A 227 -19.50 3.19 -13.53
N MET A 228 -18.60 2.35 -14.06
CA MET A 228 -17.15 2.52 -13.94
C MET A 228 -16.66 3.64 -14.86
#